data_AF-A0A116REN1-F1
#
_entry.id   AF-A0A116REN1-F1
#
_cell.length_a   1.000
_cell.length_b   1.000
_cell.length_c   1.000
_cell.angle_alpha   90.00
_cell.angle_beta   90.00
_cell.angle_gamma   90.00
#
_symmetry.space_group_name_H-M   'P 1'
#
loop_
_entity.id
_entity.type
_entity.pdbx_description
1 polymer ?
#
loop_
_entity_poly.entity_id
_entity_poly.type
_entity_poly.pdbx_seq_one_letter_code
_entity_poly.pdbx_strand_id
1 'polypeptide(L)'
;MDGIKRFLFVASLIVSMILVGCTETERDPQVGDYVTITVYKPQYDEYGKFVDSETGKVEGTISSIVVYETYYEINLEGDWRTYEIDKEDWINY
;
A
#
# COMPACT_ATOMS: atom_id res chain seq x y z
N MET A 1 -45.48 -20.41 -14.35
CA MET A 1 -44.17 -20.88 -13.84
C MET A 1 -43.07 -19.87 -14.22
N ASP A 2 -43.40 -18.57 -14.19
CA ASP A 2 -42.59 -17.52 -14.83
C ASP A 2 -41.97 -16.55 -13.83
N GLY A 3 -42.54 -16.46 -12.61
CA GLY A 3 -42.00 -15.63 -11.53
C GLY A 3 -40.66 -16.14 -10.98
N ILE A 4 -40.50 -17.46 -10.84
CA ILE A 4 -39.29 -18.08 -10.30
C ILE A 4 -38.10 -17.90 -11.25
N LYS A 5 -38.33 -18.02 -12.57
CA LYS A 5 -37.29 -17.81 -13.60
C LYS A 5 -36.79 -16.36 -13.63
N ARG A 6 -37.70 -15.39 -13.48
CA ARG A 6 -37.35 -13.96 -13.42
C ARG A 6 -36.58 -13.61 -12.14
N PHE A 7 -36.97 -14.20 -11.01
CA PHE A 7 -36.29 -14.02 -9.73
C PHE A 7 -34.86 -14.57 -9.75
N LEU A 8 -34.65 -15.76 -10.30
CA LEU A 8 -33.32 -16.36 -10.46
C LEU A 8 -32.40 -15.55 -11.39
N PHE A 9 -32.97 -14.94 -12.43
CA PHE A 9 -32.20 -14.11 -13.36
C PHE A 9 -31.70 -12.81 -12.70
N VAL A 10 -32.56 -12.15 -11.91
CA VAL A 10 -32.17 -10.94 -11.16
C VAL A 10 -31.16 -11.27 -10.07
N ALA A 11 -31.36 -12.38 -9.34
CA ALA A 11 -30.40 -12.84 -8.33
C ALA A 11 -29.02 -13.15 -8.95
N SER A 12 -28.97 -13.81 -10.11
CA SER A 12 -27.72 -14.08 -10.83
C SER A 12 -26.98 -12.80 -11.24
N LEU A 13 -27.72 -11.75 -11.62
CA LEU A 13 -27.14 -10.49 -12.08
C LEU A 13 -26.57 -9.68 -10.91
N ILE A 14 -27.23 -9.72 -9.75
CA ILE A 14 -26.74 -9.10 -8.50
C ILE A 14 -25.51 -9.84 -7.98
N VAL A 15 -25.50 -11.18 -7.98
CA VAL A 15 -24.34 -11.98 -7.56
C VAL A 15 -23.13 -11.70 -8.45
N SER A 16 -23.34 -11.56 -9.77
CA SER A 16 -22.26 -11.24 -10.72
C SER A 16 -21.65 -9.85 -10.50
N MET A 17 -22.44 -8.87 -10.02
CA MET A 17 -21.95 -7.54 -9.67
C MET A 17 -21.16 -7.50 -8.36
N ILE A 18 -21.44 -8.40 -7.41
CA ILE A 18 -20.73 -8.47 -6.12
C ILE A 18 -19.34 -9.12 -6.28
N LEU A 19 -19.15 -9.97 -7.29
CA LEU A 19 -17.89 -10.70 -7.55
C LEU A 19 -16.83 -9.90 -8.33
N VAL A 20 -17.12 -8.66 -8.74
CA VAL A 20 -16.11 -7.72 -9.26
C VAL A 20 -15.53 -6.87 -8.11
N GLY A 21 -15.64 -7.35 -6.87
CA GLY A 21 -14.74 -6.94 -5.80
C GLY A 21 -13.35 -7.44 -6.12
N CYS A 22 -12.58 -6.61 -6.83
CA CYS A 22 -11.15 -6.79 -7.06
C CYS A 22 -10.52 -7.16 -5.71
N THR A 23 -10.11 -8.41 -5.56
CA THR A 23 -9.39 -8.88 -4.39
C THR A 23 -7.98 -8.37 -4.59
N GLU A 24 -7.73 -7.12 -4.23
CA GLU A 24 -6.38 -6.59 -4.03
C GLU A 24 -5.78 -7.49 -2.94
N THR A 25 -5.03 -8.49 -3.41
CA THR A 25 -4.31 -9.37 -2.50
C THR A 25 -3.16 -8.51 -2.00
N GLU A 26 -3.23 -8.08 -0.75
CA GLU A 26 -2.07 -7.56 -0.03
C GLU A 26 -0.95 -8.59 -0.19
N ARG A 27 -0.02 -8.28 -1.10
CA ARG A 27 1.21 -9.04 -1.25
C ARG A 27 2.32 -8.27 -0.56
N ASP A 28 3.22 -9.03 0.05
CA ASP A 28 4.46 -8.49 0.56
C ASP A 28 5.26 -7.80 -0.57
N PRO A 29 5.95 -6.70 -0.27
CA PRO A 29 6.85 -6.06 -1.22
C PRO A 29 7.93 -7.04 -1.67
N GLN A 30 8.35 -6.93 -2.93
CA GLN A 30 9.40 -7.75 -3.53
C GLN A 30 10.48 -6.90 -4.19
N VAL A 31 11.71 -7.42 -4.21
CA VAL A 31 12.80 -6.79 -4.95
C VAL A 31 12.42 -6.67 -6.43
N GLY A 32 12.62 -5.49 -7.01
CA GLY A 32 12.19 -5.15 -8.36
C GLY A 32 10.82 -4.48 -8.46
N ASP A 33 10.04 -4.43 -7.37
CA ASP A 33 8.80 -3.66 -7.35
C ASP A 33 9.09 -2.15 -7.40
N TYR A 34 8.29 -1.41 -8.17
CA TYR A 34 8.31 0.06 -8.14
C TYR A 34 7.31 0.55 -7.09
N VAL A 35 7.76 1.36 -6.14
CA VAL A 35 6.98 1.76 -4.96
C VAL A 35 7.03 3.25 -4.72
N THR A 36 5.97 3.77 -4.08
CA THR A 36 5.90 5.14 -3.56
C THR A 36 5.82 5.07 -2.03
N ILE A 37 6.88 5.50 -1.35
CA ILE A 37 7.01 5.47 0.11
C ILE A 37 6.71 6.86 0.66
N THR A 38 5.76 6.94 1.60
CA THR A 38 5.51 8.17 2.36
C THR A 38 6.52 8.29 3.48
N VAL A 39 7.25 9.39 3.52
CA VAL A 39 8.28 9.65 4.53
C VAL A 39 7.92 10.84 5.39
N TYR A 40 8.06 10.68 6.70
CA TYR A 40 7.84 11.76 7.66
C TYR A 40 9.16 12.51 7.88
N LYS A 41 9.20 13.79 7.47
CA LYS A 41 10.32 14.67 7.78
C LYS A 41 9.93 15.61 8.93
N PRO A 42 10.49 15.42 10.15
CA PRO A 42 10.25 16.35 11.24
C PRO A 42 10.88 17.71 10.89
N GLN A 43 10.08 18.76 11.01
CA GLN A 43 10.50 20.14 10.84
C GLN A 43 10.76 20.74 12.23
N TYR A 44 11.94 21.32 12.39
CA TYR A 44 12.37 21.97 13.64
C TYR A 44 12.56 23.46 13.40
N ASP A 45 12.26 24.29 14.40
CA ASP A 45 12.59 25.71 14.37
C ASP A 45 14.10 25.95 14.55
N GLU A 46 14.50 27.23 14.52
CA GLU A 46 15.90 27.64 14.73
C GLU A 46 16.47 27.25 16.12
N TYR A 47 15.60 26.89 17.07
CA TYR A 47 15.95 26.45 18.42
C TYR A 47 15.91 24.92 18.57
N GLY A 48 15.66 24.18 17.47
CA GLY A 48 15.57 22.72 17.48
C GLY A 48 14.27 22.19 18.10
N LYS A 49 13.25 23.03 18.29
CA LYS A 49 11.93 22.61 18.77
C LYS A 49 11.10 22.10 17.59
N PHE A 50 10.46 20.95 17.77
CA PHE A 50 9.54 20.40 16.79
C PHE A 50 8.39 21.38 16.53
N VAL A 51 8.17 21.74 15.26
CA VAL A 51 7.11 22.66 14.84
C VAL A 51 6.02 21.90 14.09
N ASP A 52 6.43 21.06 13.14
CA ASP A 52 5.51 20.34 12.25
C ASP A 52 6.22 19.11 11.66
N SER A 53 5.48 18.30 10.91
CA SER A 53 6.03 17.23 10.08
C SER A 53 5.58 17.43 8.63
N GLU A 54 6.53 17.51 7.72
CA GLU A 54 6.22 17.47 6.29
C GLU A 54 6.18 16.00 5.83
N THR A 55 5.08 15.60 5.19
CA THR A 55 4.97 14.30 4.55
C THR A 55 5.53 14.41 3.13
N GLY A 56 6.69 13.79 2.92
CA GLY A 56 7.27 13.64 1.59
C GLY A 56 6.84 12.32 0.97
N LYS A 57 6.97 12.22 -0.36
CA LYS A 57 6.90 10.94 -1.07
C LYS A 57 8.23 10.68 -1.76
N VAL A 58 8.70 9.44 -1.67
CA VAL A 58 9.87 8.96 -2.38
C VAL A 58 9.42 7.81 -3.27
N GLU A 59 9.82 7.83 -4.53
CA GLU A 59 9.46 6.79 -5.48
C GLU A 59 10.71 6.11 -6.00
N GLY A 60 10.63 4.81 -6.24
CA GLY A 60 11.74 4.07 -6.83
C GLY A 60 11.52 2.56 -6.87
N THR A 61 12.45 1.87 -7.52
CA THR A 61 12.49 0.41 -7.59
C THR A 61 13.17 -0.13 -6.35
N ILE A 62 12.57 -1.13 -5.70
CA ILE A 62 13.17 -1.82 -4.56
C ILE A 62 14.42 -2.58 -5.01
N SER A 63 15.56 -2.27 -4.40
CA SER A 63 16.83 -2.98 -4.61
C SER A 63 17.09 -4.09 -3.59
N SER A 64 16.58 -3.93 -2.37
CA SER A 64 16.67 -4.95 -1.31
C SER A 64 15.57 -4.77 -0.26
N ILE A 65 15.14 -5.87 0.35
CA ILE A 65 14.16 -5.87 1.45
C ILE A 65 14.67 -6.75 2.58
N VAL A 66 14.52 -6.29 3.82
CA VAL A 66 14.56 -7.12 5.02
C VAL A 66 13.18 -7.15 5.64
N VAL A 67 12.68 -8.35 5.94
CA VAL A 67 11.34 -8.55 6.51
C VAL A 67 11.46 -8.82 7.99
N TYR A 68 10.86 -7.95 8.80
CA TYR A 68 10.71 -8.15 10.24
C TYR A 68 9.29 -8.59 10.57
N GLU A 69 9.01 -8.83 11.85
CA GLU A 69 7.68 -9.25 12.30
C GLU A 69 6.63 -8.18 11.98
N THR A 70 6.91 -6.92 12.34
CA THR A 70 5.96 -5.80 12.28
C THR A 70 6.21 -4.79 11.17
N TYR A 71 7.40 -4.79 10.55
CA TYR A 71 7.78 -3.80 9.52
C TYR A 71 8.69 -4.39 8.42
N TYR A 72 8.88 -3.63 7.35
CA TYR A 72 9.86 -3.86 6.28
C TYR A 72 10.98 -2.81 6.33
N GLU A 73 12.23 -3.22 6.13
CA GLU A 73 13.30 -2.30 5.72
C GLU A 73 13.48 -2.41 4.21
N ILE A 74 13.31 -1.30 3.51
CA ILE A 74 13.38 -1.20 2.06
C ILE A 74 14.52 -0.26 1.66
N ASN A 75 15.38 -0.71 0.75
CA ASN A 75 16.30 0.15 0.03
C ASN A 75 15.84 0.28 -1.43
N LEU A 76 15.98 1.48 -1.99
CA LEU A 76 15.65 1.77 -3.38
C LEU A 76 16.90 1.78 -4.26
N GLU A 77 16.77 1.49 -5.54
CA GLU A 77 17.86 1.60 -6.51
C GLU A 77 18.33 3.07 -6.61
N GLY A 78 19.63 3.29 -6.38
CA GLY A 78 20.23 4.62 -6.47
C GLY A 78 19.92 5.56 -5.30
N ASP A 79 19.13 5.15 -4.31
CA ASP A 79 19.00 5.84 -3.02
C ASP A 79 19.89 5.16 -1.97
N TRP A 80 20.58 5.97 -1.17
CA TRP A 80 21.46 5.49 -0.10
C TRP A 80 20.72 5.31 1.23
N ARG A 81 19.48 5.82 1.33
CA ARG A 81 18.65 5.75 2.52
C ARG A 81 17.91 4.42 2.61
N THR A 82 17.74 3.95 3.83
CA THR A 82 16.86 2.83 4.18
C THR A 82 15.55 3.36 4.71
N TYR A 83 14.45 2.78 4.24
CA TYR A 83 13.09 3.15 4.63
C TYR A 83 12.48 2.04 5.48
N GLU A 84 11.98 2.41 6.65
CA GLU A 84 11.18 1.53 7.50
C GLU A 84 9.71 1.77 7.18
N ILE A 85 8.97 0.70 6.91
CA ILE A 85 7.54 0.76 6.59
C ILE A 85 6.83 -0.27 7.47
N ASP A 86 5.93 0.20 8.33
CA ASP A 86 5.06 -0.67 9.11
C ASP A 86 4.19 -1.50 8.17
N LYS A 87 4.04 -2.79 8.46
CA LYS A 87 3.23 -3.69 7.61
C LYS A 87 1.78 -3.27 7.54
N GLU A 88 1.27 -2.64 8.58
CA GLU A 88 -0.10 -2.10 8.61
C GLU A 88 -0.28 -0.90 7.65
N ASP A 89 0.80 -0.18 7.35
CA ASP A 89 0.80 0.98 6.46
C ASP A 89 1.12 0.60 5.00
N TRP A 90 1.45 -0.68 4.74
CA TRP A 90 1.76 -1.17 3.42
C TRP A 90 0.50 -1.34 2.58
N ILE A 91 0.27 -0.41 1.66
CA ILE A 91 -0.82 -0.47 0.67
C ILE A 91 -0.19 -0.61 -0.71
N ASN A 92 -0.39 -1.76 -1.35
CA ASN A 92 0.02 -1.98 -2.75
C ASN A 92 -0.95 -1.24 -3.68
N TYR A 93 -0.44 -0.33 -4.52
CA TYR A 93 -1.22 0.36 -5.56
C TYR A 93 -0.88 -0.15 -6.95
#